data_AF-E9AST9-F1
#
_entry.id   AF-E9AST9-F1
#
_cell.length_a   1.000
_cell.length_b   1.000
_cell.length_c   1.000
_cell.angle_alpha   90.00
_cell.angle_beta   90.00
_cell.angle_gamma   90.00
#
_symmetry.space_group_name_H-M   'P 1'
#
loop_
_entity.id
_entity.type
_entity.pdbx_description
1 polymer ?
#
loop_
_entity_poly.entity_id
_entity_poly.type
_entity_poly.pdbx_seq_one_letter_code
_entity_poly.pdbx_strand_id
1 'polypeptide(L)'
;MAHSVPSSYTGESVRSAICRLYGQRSDVPLTVLHATVPPVTASLVQQCSSVLDAILDCIHDQLYPKHSAVGENADTRSFAITNHWLLSVPESLRFDEAAVVNYLGMMVAIDFCHWAEVPCKAGRTTTASVGEEVTGFAGFYVAVDPPSGESALRNGGTTDSAAVAELFTELSSAVPKELGTLPTAPAAAPTVLRGSAAMMYLLRRAVEVYHVPWFRPDFLQRFRGDTAAAMSALRLCFLGCEQDGITPLWMPCTRERVELLLSLADAFVAHQTSYYELLRACGGFLFAPDAAAAATAPCGFVPSLVRLHPRYGDFACVPVEGTGCLGGNTGEAAPDVCIVPVLKLSQLTALAIEQALPELWRYQAASSASSKPLLSIPPPSAPANSWLTDRAARIARSGTESRTMEPESSLFGVFADGAKLSICCDYQIPKALRAAGLLVYDDHLAGIVDRHVLLLPGSAEEVSIRVATLIAAERLLQFLNTPPKQQSSLARELGATAAEEPGAPAQLPGKRLCSVIHLDYALWYVGRYMLPSEARHHLCRTIMY
;
A
#
# COMPACT_ATOMS: atom_id res chain seq x y z
N MET A 1 -2.28 21.62 5.79
CA MET A 1 -3.21 22.29 4.86
C MET A 1 -3.44 21.34 3.70
N ALA A 2 -4.66 20.85 3.50
CA ALA A 2 -4.96 20.11 2.28
C ALA A 2 -5.07 21.15 1.16
N HIS A 3 -4.14 21.13 0.21
CA HIS A 3 -4.31 21.92 -1.00
C HIS A 3 -5.61 21.46 -1.66
N SER A 4 -6.51 22.41 -1.95
CA SER A 4 -7.73 22.10 -2.69
C SER A 4 -7.36 21.36 -3.95
N VAL A 5 -8.05 20.26 -4.23
CA VAL A 5 -7.91 19.52 -5.50
C VAL A 5 -7.92 20.54 -6.63
N PRO A 6 -6.89 20.57 -7.50
CA PRO A 6 -6.89 21.50 -8.62
C PRO A 6 -8.20 21.30 -9.38
N SER A 7 -8.96 22.37 -9.62
CA SER A 7 -10.19 22.31 -10.43
C SER A 7 -9.94 21.75 -11.82
N SER A 8 -8.67 21.74 -12.25
CA SER A 8 -8.13 21.20 -13.49
C SER A 8 -7.71 19.73 -13.43
N TYR A 9 -7.83 19.01 -12.30
CA TYR A 9 -7.40 17.60 -12.28
C TYR A 9 -8.31 16.75 -13.17
N THR A 10 -7.78 16.40 -14.34
CA THR A 10 -8.49 15.67 -15.41
C THR A 10 -8.47 14.16 -15.23
N GLY A 11 -7.74 13.66 -14.22
CA GLY A 11 -7.50 12.22 -14.04
C GLY A 11 -6.20 11.72 -14.64
N GLU A 12 -5.22 12.60 -14.88
CA GLU A 12 -3.84 12.22 -15.22
C GLU A 12 -3.29 11.25 -14.16
N SER A 13 -2.63 10.17 -14.60
CA SER A 13 -1.97 9.24 -13.68
C SER A 13 -0.69 9.86 -13.11
N VAL A 14 -0.29 9.39 -11.93
CA VAL A 14 0.96 9.80 -11.28
C VAL A 14 2.16 9.61 -12.21
N ARG A 15 2.20 8.44 -12.88
CA ARG A 15 3.24 8.10 -13.85
C ARG A 15 3.27 9.04 -15.05
N SER A 16 2.11 9.35 -15.64
CA SER A 16 2.01 10.30 -16.75
C SER A 16 2.50 11.69 -16.35
N ALA A 17 2.12 12.16 -15.15
CA ALA A 17 2.58 13.45 -14.64
C ALA A 17 4.10 13.48 -14.43
N ILE A 18 4.70 12.43 -13.87
CA ILE A 18 6.16 12.33 -13.71
C ILE A 18 6.86 12.35 -15.06
N CYS A 19 6.40 11.52 -16.01
CA CYS A 19 6.98 11.49 -17.36
C CYS A 19 6.85 12.83 -18.08
N ARG A 20 5.74 13.55 -17.89
CA ARG A 20 5.52 14.88 -18.48
C ARG A 20 6.49 15.92 -17.92
N LEU A 21 6.79 15.86 -16.63
CA LEU A 21 7.58 16.89 -15.95
C LEU A 21 9.08 16.66 -16.00
N TYR A 22 9.50 15.41 -15.92
CA TYR A 22 10.91 15.06 -15.85
C TYR A 22 11.42 14.34 -17.12
N GLY A 23 10.52 14.12 -18.08
CA GLY A 23 10.81 13.40 -19.31
C GLY A 23 11.01 11.90 -19.11
N GLN A 24 11.46 11.23 -20.17
CA GLN A 24 11.85 9.81 -20.15
C GLN A 24 13.37 9.61 -20.11
N ARG A 25 14.13 10.70 -19.86
CA ARG A 25 15.59 10.66 -19.81
C ARG A 25 16.02 9.91 -18.55
N SER A 26 16.35 8.64 -18.71
CA SER A 26 16.87 7.79 -17.64
C SER A 26 18.38 7.93 -17.43
N ASP A 27 19.06 8.67 -18.32
CA ASP A 27 20.52 8.81 -18.42
C ASP A 27 21.10 9.94 -17.57
N VAL A 28 20.29 10.90 -17.13
CA VAL A 28 20.74 12.10 -16.39
C VAL A 28 20.19 12.08 -14.95
N PRO A 29 20.96 12.50 -13.93
CA PRO A 29 20.39 12.75 -12.61
C PRO A 29 19.22 13.74 -12.68
N LEU A 30 18.16 13.48 -11.91
CA LEU A 30 17.04 14.40 -11.77
C LEU A 30 17.03 14.95 -10.35
N THR A 31 17.13 16.26 -10.21
CA THR A 31 17.07 16.94 -8.92
C THR A 31 15.69 17.56 -8.73
N VAL A 32 15.11 17.32 -7.56
CA VAL A 32 13.86 17.90 -7.08
C VAL A 32 14.21 18.59 -5.77
N LEU A 33 14.49 19.89 -5.82
CA LEU A 33 14.84 20.71 -4.65
C LEU A 33 15.93 20.05 -3.79
N HIS A 34 15.55 19.41 -2.67
CA HIS A 34 16.44 18.82 -1.68
C HIS A 34 16.81 17.34 -1.92
N ALA A 35 16.33 16.75 -3.02
CA ALA A 35 16.56 15.35 -3.34
C ALA A 35 17.02 15.19 -4.80
N THR A 36 17.92 14.24 -5.04
CA THR A 36 18.41 13.86 -6.36
C THR A 36 18.18 12.37 -6.59
N VAL A 37 17.64 12.04 -7.76
CA VAL A 37 17.47 10.68 -8.25
C VAL A 37 18.54 10.42 -9.31
N PRO A 38 19.60 9.64 -9.00
CA PRO A 38 20.62 9.32 -9.98
C PRO A 38 20.07 8.42 -11.11
N PRO A 39 20.79 8.31 -12.23
CA PRO A 39 20.55 7.28 -13.24
C PRO A 39 20.72 5.88 -12.64
N VAL A 40 19.82 4.95 -12.96
CA VAL A 40 19.97 3.55 -12.55
C VAL A 40 20.93 2.86 -13.50
N THR A 41 22.21 2.82 -13.12
CA THR A 41 23.30 2.23 -13.92
C THR A 41 23.77 0.91 -13.32
N ALA A 42 24.44 0.07 -14.13
CA ALA A 42 25.07 -1.15 -13.64
C ALA A 42 26.09 -0.88 -12.52
N SER A 43 26.80 0.25 -12.59
CA SER A 43 27.75 0.63 -11.53
C SER A 43 27.06 0.99 -10.23
N LEU A 44 25.94 1.73 -10.28
CA LEU A 44 25.15 2.05 -9.07
C LEU A 44 24.58 0.78 -8.44
N VAL A 45 24.05 -0.12 -9.27
CA VAL A 45 23.56 -1.44 -8.86
C VAL A 45 24.66 -2.24 -8.15
N GLN A 46 25.88 -2.24 -8.70
CA GLN A 46 27.02 -2.94 -8.10
C GLN A 46 27.47 -2.31 -6.77
N GLN A 47 27.46 -0.97 -6.65
CA GLN A 47 27.85 -0.27 -5.42
C GLN A 47 26.87 -0.50 -4.27
N CYS A 48 25.58 -0.70 -4.57
CA CYS A 48 24.51 -0.85 -3.59
C CYS A 48 23.93 -2.28 -3.57
N SER A 49 24.76 -3.29 -3.91
CA SER A 49 24.28 -4.63 -4.22
C SER A 49 23.46 -5.26 -3.09
N SER A 50 23.89 -5.16 -1.82
CA SER A 50 23.18 -5.86 -0.73
C SER A 50 21.71 -5.47 -0.55
N VAL A 51 21.39 -4.17 -0.59
CA VAL A 51 20.02 -3.68 -0.43
C VAL A 51 19.20 -3.96 -1.70
N LEU A 52 19.82 -3.76 -2.86
CA LEU A 52 19.15 -3.99 -4.13
C LEU A 52 18.88 -5.48 -4.38
N ASP A 53 19.81 -6.35 -4.01
CA ASP A 53 19.65 -7.81 -4.03
C ASP A 53 18.48 -8.22 -3.14
N ALA A 54 18.32 -7.64 -1.94
CA ALA A 54 17.15 -7.89 -1.10
C ALA A 54 15.83 -7.44 -1.74
N ILE A 55 15.82 -6.32 -2.48
CA ILE A 55 14.64 -5.88 -3.25
C ILE A 55 14.35 -6.86 -4.38
N LEU A 56 15.38 -7.28 -5.12
CA LEU A 56 15.27 -8.22 -6.23
C LEU A 56 14.79 -9.60 -5.78
N ASP A 57 15.33 -10.11 -4.68
CA ASP A 57 14.93 -11.37 -4.05
C ASP A 57 13.47 -11.30 -3.61
N CYS A 58 13.03 -10.19 -3.00
CA CYS A 58 11.64 -10.00 -2.61
C CYS A 58 10.69 -9.96 -3.83
N ILE A 59 11.10 -9.33 -4.94
CA ILE A 59 10.33 -9.34 -6.19
C ILE A 59 10.32 -10.76 -6.79
N HIS A 60 11.46 -11.44 -6.77
CA HIS A 60 11.61 -12.79 -7.28
C HIS A 60 10.68 -13.76 -6.54
N ASP A 61 10.67 -13.73 -5.20
CA ASP A 61 9.81 -14.58 -4.38
C ASP A 61 8.32 -14.33 -4.63
N GLN A 62 7.92 -13.08 -4.97
CA GLN A 62 6.54 -12.79 -5.37
C GLN A 62 6.19 -13.28 -6.79
N LEU A 63 7.13 -13.17 -7.73
CA LEU A 63 6.93 -13.59 -9.13
C LEU A 63 6.97 -15.12 -9.30
N TYR A 64 7.79 -15.77 -8.47
CA TYR A 64 8.08 -17.20 -8.46
C TYR A 64 7.88 -17.74 -7.05
N PRO A 65 6.63 -17.70 -6.53
CA PRO A 65 6.34 -18.27 -5.23
C PRO A 65 6.79 -19.73 -5.29
N LYS A 66 7.72 -20.09 -4.40
CA LYS A 66 8.18 -21.47 -4.28
C LYS A 66 6.93 -22.29 -4.01
N HIS A 67 6.52 -23.12 -4.98
CA HIS A 67 5.55 -24.16 -4.71
C HIS A 67 6.24 -25.08 -3.71
N SER A 68 6.04 -24.80 -2.41
CA SER A 68 6.56 -25.63 -1.35
C SER A 68 6.16 -27.05 -1.71
N ALA A 69 7.15 -27.94 -1.82
CA ALA A 69 6.96 -29.36 -2.08
C ALA A 69 6.30 -30.07 -0.87
N VAL A 70 5.33 -29.42 -0.23
CA VAL A 70 4.38 -30.02 0.67
C VAL A 70 3.60 -30.99 -0.19
N GLY A 71 3.85 -32.28 0.05
CA GLY A 71 3.44 -33.39 -0.81
C GLY A 71 1.98 -33.30 -1.25
N GLU A 72 1.76 -33.75 -2.48
CA GLU A 72 0.50 -33.80 -3.22
C GLU A 72 -0.62 -34.62 -2.55
N ASN A 73 -0.98 -34.34 -1.30
CA ASN A 73 -2.26 -34.78 -0.76
C ASN A 73 -3.33 -33.80 -1.25
N ALA A 74 -3.74 -34.02 -2.50
CA ALA A 74 -4.68 -33.22 -3.28
C ALA A 74 -6.13 -33.19 -2.74
N ASP A 75 -6.42 -33.84 -1.62
CA ASP A 75 -7.79 -34.04 -1.12
C ASP A 75 -8.29 -32.96 -0.15
N THR A 76 -7.48 -31.95 0.16
CA THR A 76 -7.99 -30.75 0.84
C THR A 76 -7.63 -29.53 0.01
N ARG A 77 -8.50 -29.21 -0.95
CA ARG A 77 -8.62 -27.88 -1.57
C ARG A 77 -9.05 -26.84 -0.52
N SER A 78 -8.29 -26.71 0.57
CA SER A 78 -8.37 -25.50 1.37
C SER A 78 -7.79 -24.41 0.50
N PHE A 79 -8.65 -23.68 -0.20
CA PHE A 79 -8.31 -22.45 -0.88
C PHE A 79 -7.94 -21.42 0.19
N ALA A 80 -6.80 -21.61 0.84
CA ALA A 80 -6.29 -20.69 1.82
C ALA A 80 -6.08 -19.37 1.10
N ILE A 81 -6.85 -18.36 1.49
CA ILE A 81 -6.70 -17.01 0.97
C ILE A 81 -5.35 -16.52 1.48
N THR A 82 -4.37 -16.37 0.58
CA THR A 82 -3.02 -15.88 0.95
C THR A 82 -2.88 -14.37 0.76
N ASN A 83 -3.88 -13.73 0.16
CA ASN A 83 -3.85 -12.30 -0.12
C ASN A 83 -4.14 -11.46 1.14
N HIS A 84 -3.18 -10.63 1.51
CA HIS A 84 -3.23 -9.82 2.73
C HIS A 84 -4.45 -8.89 2.82
N TRP A 85 -4.91 -8.32 1.69
CA TRP A 85 -6.09 -7.45 1.73
C TRP A 85 -7.36 -8.23 1.93
N LEU A 86 -7.57 -9.35 1.23
CA LEU A 86 -8.78 -10.15 1.44
C LEU A 86 -8.80 -10.79 2.84
N LEU A 87 -7.64 -11.14 3.40
CA LEU A 87 -7.53 -11.64 4.78
C LEU A 87 -7.94 -10.60 5.84
N SER A 88 -7.82 -9.32 5.53
CA SER A 88 -8.27 -8.23 6.39
C SER A 88 -9.79 -8.06 6.43
N VAL A 89 -10.50 -8.66 5.47
CA VAL A 89 -11.95 -8.58 5.34
C VAL A 89 -12.61 -9.62 6.25
N PRO A 90 -13.60 -9.22 7.07
CA PRO A 90 -14.41 -10.13 7.86
C PRO A 90 -14.98 -11.27 7.01
N GLU A 91 -14.92 -12.50 7.54
CA GLU A 91 -15.37 -13.68 6.79
C GLU A 91 -16.85 -13.58 6.39
N SER A 92 -17.68 -13.00 7.26
CA SER A 92 -19.10 -12.76 7.03
C SER A 92 -19.40 -11.86 5.82
N LEU A 93 -18.43 -11.08 5.34
CA LEU A 93 -18.58 -10.19 4.19
C LEU A 93 -18.06 -10.81 2.88
N ARG A 94 -17.30 -11.91 2.92
CA ARG A 94 -16.64 -12.50 1.73
C ARG A 94 -17.61 -13.11 0.71
N PHE A 95 -18.90 -13.16 1.01
CA PHE A 95 -19.95 -13.59 0.08
C PHE A 95 -20.71 -12.42 -0.57
N ASP A 96 -20.37 -11.18 -0.22
CA ASP A 96 -20.97 -9.96 -0.75
C ASP A 96 -19.87 -9.05 -1.31
N GLU A 97 -19.72 -9.06 -2.64
CA GLU A 97 -18.73 -8.25 -3.35
C GLU A 97 -18.82 -6.76 -3.00
N ALA A 98 -20.04 -6.21 -2.86
CA ALA A 98 -20.25 -4.82 -2.52
C ALA A 98 -19.78 -4.53 -1.09
N ALA A 99 -20.07 -5.43 -0.16
CA ALA A 99 -19.61 -5.30 1.22
C ALA A 99 -18.09 -5.37 1.32
N VAL A 100 -17.43 -6.26 0.58
CA VAL A 100 -15.95 -6.35 0.52
C VAL A 100 -15.34 -5.03 0.02
N VAL A 101 -15.82 -4.51 -1.12
CA VAL A 101 -15.29 -3.27 -1.70
C VAL A 101 -15.50 -2.08 -0.76
N ASN A 102 -16.68 -1.96 -0.16
CA ASN A 102 -16.99 -0.89 0.78
C ASN A 102 -16.15 -0.98 2.07
N TYR A 103 -15.94 -2.20 2.59
CA TYR A 103 -15.09 -2.44 3.75
C TYR A 103 -13.64 -2.05 3.46
N LEU A 104 -13.06 -2.52 2.34
CA LEU A 104 -11.69 -2.20 1.96
C LEU A 104 -11.51 -0.70 1.71
N GLY A 105 -12.46 -0.06 1.02
CA GLY A 105 -12.42 1.38 0.79
C GLY A 105 -12.42 2.19 2.09
N MET A 106 -13.31 1.87 3.03
CA MET A 106 -13.34 2.53 4.34
C MET A 106 -12.12 2.21 5.20
N MET A 107 -11.61 0.98 5.13
CA MET A 107 -10.43 0.55 5.85
C MET A 107 -9.18 1.28 5.36
N VAL A 108 -9.02 1.48 4.05
CA VAL A 108 -7.92 2.27 3.51
C VAL A 108 -8.11 3.75 3.84
N ALA A 109 -9.34 4.27 3.76
CA ALA A 109 -9.63 5.67 3.99
C ALA A 109 -9.35 6.14 5.43
N ILE A 110 -9.43 5.23 6.39
CA ILE A 110 -9.15 5.55 7.79
C ILE A 110 -7.69 5.99 7.93
N ASP A 111 -7.47 6.98 8.78
CA ASP A 111 -6.14 7.39 9.20
C ASP A 111 -5.52 6.26 10.05
N PHE A 112 -4.42 5.65 9.59
CA PHE A 112 -3.70 4.61 10.34
C PHE A 112 -2.57 5.24 11.18
N CYS A 113 -2.69 6.47 11.68
CA CYS A 113 -1.69 7.03 12.57
C CYS A 113 -1.64 6.16 13.83
N HIS A 114 -0.69 5.23 13.83
CA HIS A 114 -0.59 4.10 14.75
C HIS A 114 0.66 4.20 15.61
N TRP A 115 1.33 5.35 15.57
CA TRP A 115 2.39 5.68 16.51
C TRP A 115 2.25 7.10 17.01
N ALA A 116 2.78 7.34 18.21
CA ALA A 116 3.05 8.69 18.70
C ALA A 116 4.57 8.88 18.72
N GLU A 117 5.03 9.98 18.12
CA GLU A 117 6.40 10.45 18.26
C GLU A 117 6.59 10.98 19.68
N VAL A 118 7.46 10.34 20.47
CA VAL A 118 7.68 10.70 21.87
C VAL A 118 9.02 11.45 22.00
N PRO A 119 9.00 12.74 22.39
CA PRO A 119 10.22 13.47 22.67
C PRO A 119 10.85 13.00 23.98
N CYS A 120 12.16 13.15 24.09
CA CYS A 120 12.95 12.78 25.27
C CYS A 120 12.69 13.75 26.44
N LYS A 121 11.49 13.76 27.05
CA LYS A 121 11.22 14.57 28.26
C LYS A 121 10.36 13.84 29.29
N ALA A 122 11.02 13.37 30.34
CA ALA A 122 10.52 13.21 31.72
C ALA A 122 9.16 12.50 31.93
N GLY A 123 8.94 11.35 31.29
CA GLY A 123 7.88 10.40 31.68
C GLY A 123 6.44 10.80 31.33
N ARG A 124 6.23 11.82 30.48
CA ARG A 124 4.94 12.08 29.82
C ARG A 124 5.07 11.89 28.32
N THR A 125 4.25 11.01 27.75
CA THR A 125 4.08 10.82 26.32
C THR A 125 3.35 12.03 25.72
N THR A 126 4.11 13.03 25.31
CA THR A 126 3.61 14.14 24.49
C THR A 126 3.94 13.85 23.03
N THR A 127 3.10 14.26 22.09
CA THR A 127 3.38 14.12 20.65
C THR A 127 4.41 15.17 20.23
N ALA A 128 5.43 14.77 19.47
CA ALA A 128 6.45 15.70 18.98
C ALA A 128 5.83 16.77 18.06
N SER A 129 6.32 18.00 18.19
CA SER A 129 5.97 19.13 17.32
C SER A 129 6.81 19.13 16.05
N VAL A 130 6.31 19.77 15.00
CA VAL A 130 7.09 19.97 13.77
C VAL A 130 8.39 20.70 14.10
N GLY A 131 9.51 20.19 13.56
CA GLY A 131 10.85 20.69 13.84
C GLY A 131 11.51 20.10 15.09
N GLU A 132 10.79 19.30 15.89
CA GLU A 132 11.39 18.59 17.03
C GLU A 132 11.99 17.26 16.60
N GLU A 133 13.12 16.91 17.24
CA GLU A 133 13.75 15.60 17.11
C GLU A 133 12.97 14.54 17.89
N VAL A 134 12.67 13.43 17.22
CA VAL A 134 11.93 12.31 17.77
C VAL A 134 12.91 11.23 18.22
N THR A 135 12.97 11.05 19.53
CA THR A 135 13.92 10.12 20.17
C THR A 135 13.33 8.76 20.48
N GLY A 136 12.01 8.61 20.35
CA GLY A 136 11.31 7.36 20.59
C GLY A 136 9.97 7.32 19.86
N PHE A 137 9.53 6.09 19.58
CA PHE A 137 8.22 5.83 19.00
C PHE A 137 7.43 4.99 19.98
N ALA A 138 6.19 5.38 20.24
CA ALA A 138 5.21 4.50 20.83
C ALA A 138 4.39 3.94 19.65
N GLY A 139 4.60 2.68 19.26
CA GLY A 139 3.87 2.03 18.16
C GLY A 139 2.79 1.06 18.62
N PHE A 140 1.61 1.12 18.02
CA PHE A 140 0.42 0.34 18.37
C PHE A 140 0.62 -1.18 18.27
N TYR A 141 0.07 -1.94 19.23
CA TYR A 141 0.02 -3.41 19.18
C TYR A 141 -1.29 -4.01 19.70
N VAL A 142 -1.56 -5.24 19.29
CA VAL A 142 -2.64 -6.08 19.82
C VAL A 142 -2.10 -7.50 20.07
N ALA A 143 -2.45 -8.07 21.22
CA ALA A 143 -2.19 -9.46 21.51
C ALA A 143 -3.28 -10.31 20.85
N VAL A 144 -2.85 -11.35 20.13
CA VAL A 144 -3.73 -12.35 19.53
C VAL A 144 -3.57 -13.61 20.37
N ASP A 145 -4.67 -14.00 21.00
CA ASP A 145 -4.72 -15.23 21.76
C ASP A 145 -4.41 -16.42 20.82
N PRO A 146 -3.60 -17.39 21.27
CA PRO A 146 -3.41 -18.60 20.50
C PRO A 146 -4.78 -19.26 20.28
N PRO A 147 -5.03 -19.85 19.09
CA PRO A 147 -6.31 -20.51 18.82
C PRO A 147 -6.55 -21.56 19.90
N SER A 148 -7.59 -21.37 20.71
CA SER A 148 -7.92 -22.32 21.77
C SER A 148 -8.32 -23.65 21.13
N GLY A 149 -7.61 -24.72 21.48
CA GLY A 149 -7.75 -26.05 20.86
C GLY A 149 -9.17 -26.62 20.89
N GLU A 150 -10.06 -26.10 21.74
CA GLU A 150 -11.46 -26.49 21.81
C GLU A 150 -12.34 -25.91 20.69
N SER A 151 -11.95 -24.79 20.06
CA SER A 151 -12.72 -24.18 18.96
C SER A 151 -12.46 -24.85 17.60
N ALA A 152 -11.25 -25.41 17.40
CA ALA A 152 -10.84 -26.07 16.17
C ALA A 152 -11.65 -27.36 15.84
N LEU A 153 -12.28 -27.96 16.85
CA LEU A 153 -13.05 -29.21 16.68
C LEU A 153 -14.53 -29.00 16.26
N ARG A 154 -15.06 -27.77 16.33
CA ARG A 154 -16.49 -27.51 16.04
C ARG A 154 -16.77 -26.79 14.72
N ASN A 155 -15.81 -26.07 14.16
CA ASN A 155 -15.96 -25.42 12.86
C ASN A 155 -14.81 -25.86 11.94
N GLY A 156 -15.11 -26.62 10.90
CA GLY A 156 -14.13 -27.10 9.89
C GLY A 156 -13.54 -26.00 9.00
N GLY A 157 -13.32 -24.79 9.52
CA GLY A 157 -12.83 -23.61 8.80
C GLY A 157 -11.62 -22.90 9.43
N THR A 158 -10.94 -23.50 10.42
CA THR A 158 -9.95 -22.80 11.26
C THR A 158 -8.51 -22.71 10.71
N THR A 159 -8.26 -22.86 9.40
CA THR A 159 -6.91 -22.59 8.84
C THR A 159 -6.55 -21.11 8.83
N ASP A 160 -7.54 -20.21 8.84
CA ASP A 160 -7.31 -18.78 8.62
C ASP A 160 -6.73 -18.03 9.83
N SER A 161 -7.04 -18.44 11.07
CA SER A 161 -6.49 -17.76 12.26
C SER A 161 -4.98 -17.95 12.41
N ALA A 162 -4.46 -19.11 11.98
CA ALA A 162 -3.03 -19.38 11.96
C ALA A 162 -2.34 -18.60 10.83
N ALA A 163 -2.96 -18.53 9.63
CA ALA A 163 -2.44 -17.75 8.51
C ALA A 163 -2.36 -16.25 8.83
N VAL A 164 -3.37 -15.69 9.51
CA VAL A 164 -3.34 -14.28 9.96
C VAL A 164 -2.22 -14.05 10.99
N ALA A 165 -2.00 -14.98 11.93
CA ALA A 165 -0.85 -14.87 12.82
C ALA A 165 0.47 -14.92 12.02
N GLU A 166 0.65 -15.89 11.14
CA GLU A 166 1.89 -16.08 10.37
C GLU A 166 2.23 -14.89 9.46
N LEU A 167 1.24 -14.25 8.85
CA LEU A 167 1.44 -13.11 7.94
C LEU A 167 1.74 -11.79 8.66
N PHE A 168 1.45 -11.71 9.96
CA PHE A 168 1.58 -10.48 10.75
C PHE A 168 2.48 -10.61 11.98
N THR A 169 3.00 -11.80 12.26
CA THR A 169 4.01 -12.01 13.30
C THR A 169 5.35 -11.56 12.76
N GLU A 170 5.97 -10.56 13.39
CA GLU A 170 7.36 -10.22 13.08
C GLU A 170 8.25 -11.44 13.34
N LEU A 171 9.16 -11.73 12.41
CA LEU A 171 10.20 -12.72 12.61
C LEU A 171 10.97 -12.34 13.87
N SER A 172 10.72 -13.05 14.97
CA SER A 172 11.48 -12.89 16.19
C SER A 172 12.95 -13.08 15.82
N SER A 173 13.78 -12.06 16.07
CA SER A 173 15.23 -12.12 15.83
C SER A 173 15.79 -13.29 16.63
N ALA A 174 15.89 -14.46 16.01
CA ALA A 174 16.29 -15.67 16.69
C ALA A 174 17.79 -15.59 16.97
N VAL A 175 18.13 -15.37 18.25
CA VAL A 175 19.46 -15.68 18.75
C VAL A 175 19.64 -17.21 18.67
N PRO A 176 20.78 -17.74 18.18
CA PRO A 176 20.99 -19.18 18.06
C PRO A 176 20.86 -19.86 19.43
N LYS A 177 19.97 -20.85 19.55
CA LYS A 177 19.80 -21.63 20.78
C LYS A 177 20.82 -22.77 20.82
N GLU A 178 21.61 -22.80 21.89
CA GLU A 178 22.42 -23.93 22.31
C GLU A 178 21.55 -25.16 22.61
N LEU A 179 22.04 -26.33 22.17
CA LEU A 179 21.42 -27.63 22.40
C LEU A 179 21.57 -28.07 23.86
N GLY A 180 20.48 -28.25 24.58
CA GLY A 180 20.50 -29.02 25.82
C GLY A 180 19.26 -28.87 26.70
N THR A 181 18.49 -29.96 26.80
CA THR A 181 17.31 -30.24 27.66
C THR A 181 15.93 -30.00 27.06
N LEU A 182 15.09 -31.05 27.14
CA LEU A 182 13.68 -31.13 26.74
C LEU A 182 12.81 -30.52 27.86
N PRO A 183 12.22 -29.33 27.68
CA PRO A 183 11.34 -28.74 28.67
C PRO A 183 9.88 -29.14 28.40
N THR A 184 9.09 -29.19 29.46
CA THR A 184 7.62 -29.17 29.43
C THR A 184 7.19 -27.99 28.55
N ALA A 185 6.40 -28.23 27.50
CA ALA A 185 6.06 -27.20 26.52
C ALA A 185 5.37 -26.02 27.23
N PRO A 186 6.02 -24.83 27.32
CA PRO A 186 5.39 -23.67 27.92
C PRO A 186 4.14 -23.32 27.11
N ALA A 187 3.08 -22.86 27.78
CA ALA A 187 1.91 -22.32 27.12
C ALA A 187 2.37 -21.30 26.05
N ALA A 188 1.89 -21.46 24.82
CA ALA A 188 2.29 -20.61 23.71
C ALA A 188 2.06 -19.15 24.10
N ALA A 189 3.12 -18.35 24.10
CA ALA A 189 3.01 -16.92 24.37
C ALA A 189 2.07 -16.28 23.33
N PRO A 190 1.24 -15.30 23.73
CA PRO A 190 0.36 -14.62 22.78
C PRO A 190 1.18 -13.97 21.67
N THR A 191 0.70 -14.11 20.44
CA THR A 191 1.31 -13.45 19.29
C THR A 191 1.00 -11.96 19.35
N VAL A 192 2.00 -11.10 19.22
CA VAL A 192 1.81 -9.64 19.23
C VAL A 192 1.84 -9.12 17.80
N LEU A 193 0.72 -8.58 17.33
CA LEU A 193 0.66 -7.84 16.07
C LEU A 193 0.99 -6.37 16.32
N ARG A 194 1.59 -5.70 15.32
CA ARG A 194 1.99 -4.29 15.44
C ARG A 194 1.51 -3.45 14.25
N GLY A 195 1.34 -2.15 14.49
CA GLY A 195 1.02 -1.15 13.46
C GLY A 195 -0.21 -1.45 12.62
N SER A 196 -0.09 -1.36 11.29
CA SER A 196 -1.21 -1.58 10.36
C SER A 196 -1.84 -2.97 10.50
N ALA A 197 -1.04 -4.01 10.78
CA ALA A 197 -1.53 -5.36 10.98
C ALA A 197 -2.45 -5.47 12.21
N ALA A 198 -2.02 -4.89 13.33
CA ALA A 198 -2.84 -4.82 14.54
C ALA A 198 -4.14 -4.07 14.28
N MET A 199 -4.09 -3.00 13.48
CA MET A 199 -5.27 -2.20 13.19
C MET A 199 -6.27 -2.94 12.31
N MET A 200 -5.79 -3.57 11.23
CA MET A 200 -6.62 -4.40 10.35
C MET A 200 -7.30 -5.51 11.14
N TYR A 201 -6.58 -6.13 12.08
CA TYR A 201 -7.14 -7.12 13.00
C TYR A 201 -8.25 -6.54 13.89
N LEU A 202 -8.05 -5.39 14.54
CA LEU A 202 -9.07 -4.77 15.39
C LEU A 202 -10.32 -4.36 14.61
N LEU A 203 -10.15 -3.70 13.47
CA LEU A 203 -11.27 -3.27 12.63
C LEU A 203 -12.09 -4.45 12.12
N ARG A 204 -11.41 -5.56 11.77
CA ARG A 204 -12.06 -6.81 11.40
C ARG A 204 -12.84 -7.38 12.58
N ARG A 205 -12.23 -7.47 13.77
CA ARG A 205 -12.89 -7.96 15.00
C ARG A 205 -14.08 -7.11 15.43
N ALA A 206 -14.03 -5.80 15.23
CA ALA A 206 -15.15 -4.90 15.47
C ALA A 206 -16.41 -5.37 14.72
N VAL A 207 -16.25 -5.86 13.49
CA VAL A 207 -17.36 -6.40 12.68
C VAL A 207 -17.71 -7.83 13.10
N GLU A 208 -16.73 -8.72 13.23
CA GLU A 208 -16.96 -10.15 13.46
C GLU A 208 -17.49 -10.46 14.87
N VAL A 209 -16.88 -9.86 15.89
CA VAL A 209 -17.13 -10.19 17.30
C VAL A 209 -18.13 -9.22 17.93
N TYR A 210 -18.00 -7.94 17.61
CA TYR A 210 -18.79 -6.89 18.26
C TYR A 210 -19.95 -6.39 17.39
N HIS A 211 -20.06 -6.88 16.15
CA HIS A 211 -21.10 -6.51 15.19
C HIS A 211 -21.25 -5.00 15.00
N VAL A 212 -20.12 -4.27 15.02
CA VAL A 212 -20.04 -2.83 14.77
C VAL A 212 -19.77 -2.61 13.29
N PRO A 213 -20.76 -2.21 12.47
CA PRO A 213 -20.60 -2.07 11.03
C PRO A 213 -20.01 -0.69 10.69
N TRP A 214 -18.84 -0.39 11.25
CA TRP A 214 -18.18 0.93 11.16
C TRP A 214 -17.91 1.39 9.72
N PHE A 215 -17.82 0.45 8.77
CA PHE A 215 -17.60 0.72 7.35
C PHE A 215 -18.89 1.11 6.59
N ARG A 216 -20.07 1.08 7.21
CA ARG A 216 -21.34 1.41 6.55
C ARG A 216 -21.67 2.90 6.72
N PRO A 217 -21.84 3.67 5.64
CA PRO A 217 -22.25 5.08 5.74
C PRO A 217 -23.54 5.26 6.55
N ASP A 218 -24.56 4.43 6.35
CA ASP A 218 -25.84 4.51 7.09
C ASP A 218 -25.68 4.33 8.61
N PHE A 219 -24.69 3.57 9.06
CA PHE A 219 -24.40 3.42 10.47
C PHE A 219 -23.78 4.70 11.03
N LEU A 220 -22.79 5.25 10.32
CA LEU A 220 -22.09 6.47 10.69
C LEU A 220 -23.01 7.71 10.69
N GLN A 221 -23.95 7.77 9.75
CA GLN A 221 -24.95 8.85 9.64
C GLN A 221 -25.85 9.01 10.87
N ARG A 222 -26.00 7.96 11.69
CA ARG A 222 -26.76 8.04 12.95
C ARG A 222 -26.14 9.00 13.96
N PHE A 223 -24.87 9.32 13.79
CA PHE A 223 -24.10 10.20 14.67
C PHE A 223 -23.79 11.57 14.03
N ARG A 224 -24.48 11.93 12.95
CA ARG A 224 -24.24 13.20 12.27
C ARG A 224 -24.45 14.37 13.22
N GLY A 225 -23.41 15.18 13.40
CA GLY A 225 -23.39 16.30 14.35
C GLY A 225 -23.10 15.93 15.81
N ASP A 226 -22.89 14.65 16.13
CA ASP A 226 -22.56 14.17 17.48
C ASP A 226 -21.32 13.26 17.46
N THR A 227 -20.15 13.90 17.32
CA THR A 227 -18.86 13.22 17.34
C THR A 227 -18.62 12.44 18.64
N ALA A 228 -19.15 12.90 19.78
CA ALA A 228 -18.95 12.25 21.07
C ALA A 228 -19.69 10.89 21.12
N ALA A 229 -20.94 10.85 20.67
CA ALA A 229 -21.68 9.60 20.52
C ALA A 229 -21.01 8.65 19.52
N ALA A 230 -20.53 9.18 18.38
CA ALA A 230 -19.78 8.40 17.40
C ALA A 230 -18.53 7.77 18.01
N MET A 231 -17.73 8.54 18.77
CA MET A 231 -16.54 8.03 19.47
C MET A 231 -16.90 6.92 20.46
N SER A 232 -17.99 7.09 21.22
CA SER A 232 -18.45 6.05 22.15
C SER A 232 -18.83 4.76 21.42
N ALA A 233 -19.52 4.86 20.28
CA ALA A 233 -19.94 3.70 19.49
C ALA A 233 -18.78 3.00 18.77
N LEU A 234 -17.80 3.77 18.29
CA LEU A 234 -16.64 3.27 17.56
C LEU A 234 -15.49 2.86 18.49
N ARG A 235 -15.59 3.06 19.81
CA ARG A 235 -14.51 2.75 20.76
C ARG A 235 -13.94 1.34 20.57
N LEU A 236 -14.80 0.34 20.34
CA LEU A 236 -14.41 -1.06 20.16
C LEU A 236 -13.56 -1.30 18.90
N CYS A 237 -13.66 -0.44 17.88
CA CYS A 237 -12.82 -0.48 16.68
C CYS A 237 -11.34 -0.19 16.98
N PHE A 238 -11.06 0.38 18.15
CA PHE A 238 -9.78 1.00 18.49
C PHE A 238 -9.22 0.53 19.85
N LEU A 239 -9.80 -0.51 20.45
CA LEU A 239 -9.32 -1.07 21.73
C LEU A 239 -8.12 -2.01 21.50
N GLY A 240 -6.91 -1.51 21.79
CA GLY A 240 -5.68 -2.30 21.85
C GLY A 240 -5.50 -3.09 23.14
N CYS A 241 -4.28 -3.58 23.37
CA CYS A 241 -3.92 -4.33 24.58
C CYS A 241 -3.53 -3.39 25.74
N GLU A 242 -4.19 -3.53 26.90
CA GLU A 242 -3.99 -2.72 28.11
C GLU A 242 -2.89 -3.28 29.05
N GLN A 243 -2.31 -4.45 28.73
CA GLN A 243 -1.64 -5.30 29.73
C GLN A 243 -0.29 -4.82 30.29
N ASP A 244 0.46 -3.92 29.65
CA ASP A 244 1.82 -3.62 30.13
C ASP A 244 1.92 -2.41 31.06
N GLY A 245 0.87 -1.58 31.16
CA GLY A 245 0.80 -0.40 32.04
C GLY A 245 1.91 0.65 31.84
N ILE A 246 2.80 0.45 30.86
CA ILE A 246 4.07 1.18 30.66
C ILE A 246 4.12 1.77 29.25
N THR A 247 3.49 1.13 28.26
CA THR A 247 3.47 1.64 26.89
C THR A 247 2.04 2.04 26.51
N PRO A 248 1.73 3.35 26.37
CA PRO A 248 0.38 3.81 26.07
C PRO A 248 0.07 3.52 24.59
N LEU A 249 -0.37 2.31 24.27
CA LEU A 249 -0.53 1.85 22.89
C LEU A 249 -1.95 1.43 22.58
N TRP A 250 -2.75 2.48 22.52
CA TRP A 250 -4.11 2.50 22.03
C TRP A 250 -3.97 3.17 20.68
N MET A 251 -4.53 2.60 19.61
CA MET A 251 -4.95 3.47 18.51
C MET A 251 -6.08 4.27 19.13
N PRO A 252 -5.93 5.56 19.49
CA PRO A 252 -7.00 6.18 20.24
C PRO A 252 -8.19 6.32 19.29
N CYS A 253 -9.40 6.14 19.80
CA CYS A 253 -10.57 6.65 19.10
C CYS A 253 -10.50 8.18 19.16
N THR A 254 -9.61 8.79 18.37
CA THR A 254 -9.37 10.23 18.35
C THR A 254 -10.56 10.92 17.71
N ARG A 255 -10.76 12.17 18.09
CA ARG A 255 -11.84 13.00 17.55
C ARG A 255 -11.67 13.16 16.04
N GLU A 256 -10.45 13.44 15.59
CA GLU A 256 -10.08 13.70 14.20
C GLU A 256 -10.38 12.49 13.31
N ARG A 257 -10.08 11.28 13.80
CA ARG A 257 -10.32 10.03 13.06
C ARG A 257 -11.81 9.74 12.93
N VAL A 258 -12.58 9.96 14.00
CA VAL A 258 -14.04 9.79 13.95
C VAL A 258 -14.68 10.85 13.06
N GLU A 259 -14.25 12.11 13.14
CA GLU A 259 -14.72 13.18 12.26
C GLU A 259 -14.40 12.89 10.78
N LEU A 260 -13.25 12.29 10.48
CA LEU A 260 -12.93 11.83 9.12
C LEU A 260 -13.92 10.76 8.62
N LEU A 261 -14.23 9.75 9.44
CA LEU A 261 -15.21 8.71 9.08
C LEU A 261 -16.61 9.30 8.86
N LEU A 262 -17.04 10.21 9.73
CA LEU A 262 -18.32 10.91 9.60
C LEU A 262 -18.35 11.78 8.33
N SER A 263 -17.27 12.51 8.03
CA SER A 263 -17.13 13.33 6.82
C SER A 263 -17.18 12.49 5.53
N LEU A 264 -16.54 11.33 5.52
CA LEU A 264 -16.64 10.37 4.41
C LEU A 264 -18.07 9.84 4.26
N ALA A 265 -18.73 9.49 5.35
CA ALA A 265 -20.13 9.06 5.31
C ALA A 265 -21.05 10.17 4.77
N ASP A 266 -20.84 11.43 5.17
CA ASP A 266 -21.58 12.59 4.65
C ASP A 266 -21.37 12.76 3.15
N ALA A 267 -20.14 12.60 2.66
CA ALA A 267 -19.84 12.63 1.22
C ALA A 267 -20.57 11.50 0.47
N PHE A 268 -20.55 10.27 0.98
CA PHE A 268 -21.28 9.16 0.34
C PHE A 268 -22.78 9.41 0.23
N VAL A 269 -23.41 9.94 1.29
CA VAL A 269 -24.83 10.28 1.27
C VAL A 269 -25.12 11.44 0.30
N ALA A 270 -24.30 12.50 0.34
CA ALA A 270 -24.48 13.66 -0.53
C ALA A 270 -24.37 13.28 -2.02
N HIS A 271 -23.45 12.37 -2.36
CA HIS A 271 -23.26 11.86 -3.71
C HIS A 271 -24.14 10.65 -4.07
N GLN A 272 -24.96 10.16 -3.13
CA GLN A 272 -25.78 8.95 -3.27
C GLN A 272 -24.99 7.77 -3.84
N THR A 273 -23.79 7.54 -3.30
CA THR A 273 -22.84 6.57 -3.84
C THR A 273 -22.18 5.73 -2.73
N SER A 274 -21.34 4.79 -3.13
CA SER A 274 -20.49 3.96 -2.28
C SER A 274 -19.20 3.63 -3.03
N TYR A 275 -18.17 3.09 -2.36
CA TYR A 275 -16.98 2.63 -3.09
C TYR A 275 -17.32 1.61 -4.17
N TYR A 276 -18.28 0.72 -3.89
CA TYR A 276 -18.74 -0.26 -4.87
C TYR A 276 -19.42 0.40 -6.07
N GLU A 277 -20.28 1.39 -5.85
CA GLU A 277 -20.93 2.11 -6.96
C GLU A 277 -19.92 2.95 -7.77
N LEU A 278 -18.92 3.55 -7.12
CA LEU A 278 -17.80 4.21 -7.81
C LEU A 278 -16.99 3.23 -8.66
N LEU A 279 -16.73 2.02 -8.15
CA LEU A 279 -16.07 0.96 -8.91
C LEU A 279 -16.93 0.58 -10.13
N ARG A 280 -18.22 0.30 -9.94
CA ARG A 280 -19.11 -0.06 -11.05
C ARG A 280 -19.18 1.02 -12.12
N ALA A 281 -19.20 2.30 -11.72
CA ALA A 281 -19.26 3.43 -12.62
C ALA A 281 -17.97 3.68 -13.42
N CYS A 282 -16.81 3.15 -12.99
CA CYS A 282 -15.54 3.47 -13.63
C CYS A 282 -15.25 2.74 -14.95
N GLY A 283 -16.12 1.81 -15.35
CA GLY A 283 -15.99 1.08 -16.61
C GLY A 283 -14.74 0.18 -16.70
N GLY A 284 -14.13 -0.18 -15.57
CA GLY A 284 -12.92 -0.98 -15.52
C GLY A 284 -11.61 -0.20 -15.67
N PHE A 285 -11.65 1.13 -15.51
CA PHE A 285 -10.46 1.98 -15.57
C PHE A 285 -10.16 2.64 -14.22
N LEU A 286 -8.87 2.72 -13.89
CA LEU A 286 -8.34 3.47 -12.76
C LEU A 286 -8.33 4.97 -13.05
N PHE A 287 -7.80 5.34 -14.20
CA PHE A 287 -7.65 6.73 -14.61
C PHE A 287 -8.59 7.01 -15.78
N ALA A 288 -8.82 8.29 -16.08
CA ALA A 288 -9.61 8.63 -17.26
C ALA A 288 -8.89 8.07 -18.52
N PRO A 289 -9.62 7.43 -19.45
CA PRO A 289 -9.04 7.14 -20.76
C PRO A 289 -8.62 8.46 -21.42
N ASP A 290 -7.55 8.44 -22.22
CA ASP A 290 -6.98 9.66 -22.80
C ASP A 290 -8.07 10.45 -23.55
N ALA A 291 -8.06 11.78 -23.39
CA ALA A 291 -9.13 12.72 -23.72
C ALA A 291 -9.67 12.66 -25.18
N ALA A 292 -9.02 11.92 -26.07
CA ALA A 292 -9.56 11.57 -27.38
C ALA A 292 -10.85 10.71 -27.29
N ALA A 293 -11.08 10.03 -26.16
CA ALA A 293 -12.28 9.26 -25.90
C ALA A 293 -13.35 10.11 -25.17
N ALA A 294 -14.19 10.79 -25.97
CA ALA A 294 -15.56 11.27 -25.71
C ALA A 294 -15.93 11.91 -24.34
N ALA A 295 -16.73 12.99 -24.39
CA ALA A 295 -17.41 13.59 -23.23
C ALA A 295 -18.30 12.63 -22.40
N THR A 296 -18.51 11.41 -22.89
CA THR A 296 -19.31 10.35 -22.27
C THR A 296 -18.46 9.22 -21.67
N ALA A 297 -17.13 9.30 -21.70
CA ALA A 297 -16.28 8.27 -21.13
C ALA A 297 -16.51 8.17 -19.61
N PRO A 298 -16.53 6.95 -19.04
CA PRO A 298 -16.65 6.77 -17.60
C PRO A 298 -15.49 7.48 -16.90
N CYS A 299 -15.80 8.14 -15.79
CA CYS A 299 -14.77 8.68 -14.92
C CYS A 299 -13.98 7.50 -14.32
N GLY A 300 -12.65 7.51 -14.45
CA GLY A 300 -11.82 6.49 -13.81
C GLY A 300 -12.07 6.41 -12.29
N PHE A 301 -11.73 5.27 -11.69
CA PHE A 301 -11.93 5.02 -10.28
C PHE A 301 -11.18 6.03 -9.38
N VAL A 302 -9.90 6.30 -9.67
CA VAL A 302 -9.06 7.22 -8.88
C VAL A 302 -9.59 8.67 -8.95
N PRO A 303 -9.90 9.25 -10.12
CA PRO A 303 -10.50 10.58 -10.18
C PRO A 303 -11.86 10.66 -9.50
N SER A 304 -12.64 9.56 -9.48
CA SER A 304 -13.91 9.50 -8.76
C SER A 304 -13.71 9.58 -7.25
N LEU A 305 -12.69 8.91 -6.69
CA LEU A 305 -12.31 9.04 -5.28
C LEU A 305 -11.87 10.47 -4.92
N VAL A 306 -11.04 11.09 -5.77
CA VAL A 306 -10.57 12.47 -5.58
C VAL A 306 -11.74 13.47 -5.55
N ARG A 307 -12.77 13.26 -6.39
CA ARG A 307 -13.99 14.09 -6.41
C ARG A 307 -14.92 13.81 -5.25
N LEU A 308 -14.94 12.57 -4.74
CA LEU A 308 -15.79 12.17 -3.63
C LEU A 308 -15.42 12.92 -2.35
N HIS A 309 -14.14 12.94 -1.99
CA HIS A 309 -13.73 13.48 -0.69
C HIS A 309 -12.30 14.04 -0.71
N PRO A 310 -12.04 15.21 -0.08
CA PRO A 310 -10.71 15.85 -0.05
C PRO A 310 -9.58 14.97 0.49
N ARG A 311 -9.89 13.97 1.32
CA ARG A 311 -8.92 12.99 1.84
C ARG A 311 -8.18 12.23 0.73
N TYR A 312 -8.79 12.09 -0.45
CA TYR A 312 -8.19 11.47 -1.63
C TYR A 312 -7.40 12.46 -2.51
N GLY A 313 -7.55 13.76 -2.25
CA GLY A 313 -6.83 14.82 -2.94
C GLY A 313 -5.43 14.99 -2.36
N ASP A 314 -4.43 14.44 -3.06
CA ASP A 314 -3.05 14.43 -2.60
C ASP A 314 -2.12 14.86 -3.73
N PHE A 315 -1.68 16.12 -3.65
CA PHE A 315 -0.93 16.82 -4.70
C PHE A 315 0.27 17.55 -4.10
N ALA A 316 1.42 17.41 -4.76
CA ALA A 316 2.65 18.11 -4.42
C ALA A 316 2.87 19.29 -5.37
N CYS A 317 3.27 20.43 -4.81
CA CYS A 317 3.63 21.63 -5.56
C CYS A 317 5.15 21.68 -5.72
N VAL A 318 5.65 21.53 -6.94
CA VAL A 318 7.09 21.55 -7.25
C VAL A 318 7.39 22.84 -8.02
N PRO A 319 8.33 23.68 -7.54
CA PRO A 319 8.76 24.84 -8.31
C PRO A 319 9.44 24.39 -9.61
N VAL A 320 9.03 24.97 -10.73
CA VAL A 320 9.70 24.74 -12.02
C VAL A 320 10.99 25.55 -12.01
N GLU A 321 12.13 24.86 -11.98
CA GLU A 321 13.40 25.54 -12.22
C GLU A 321 13.38 26.09 -13.64
N GLY A 322 13.25 27.41 -13.76
CA GLY A 322 13.23 28.11 -15.03
C GLY A 322 14.48 27.73 -15.82
N THR A 323 14.28 27.06 -16.95
CA THR A 323 15.35 26.66 -17.86
C THR A 323 15.99 27.93 -18.42
N GLY A 324 17.07 28.40 -17.78
CA GLY A 324 18.06 29.29 -18.38
C GLY A 324 17.63 30.73 -18.73
N CYS A 325 16.60 31.32 -18.11
CA CYS A 325 16.31 32.75 -18.30
C CYS A 325 17.23 33.64 -17.42
N LEU A 326 18.53 33.60 -17.72
CA LEU A 326 19.50 34.62 -17.32
C LEU A 326 19.28 35.87 -18.18
N GLY A 327 18.38 36.75 -17.77
CA GLY A 327 18.35 38.12 -18.31
C GLY A 327 16.96 38.73 -18.42
N GLY A 328 16.63 39.60 -17.48
CA GLY A 328 15.47 40.48 -17.60
C GLY A 328 14.89 40.91 -16.26
N ASN A 329 15.58 41.82 -15.57
CA ASN A 329 15.00 42.56 -14.45
C ASN A 329 13.77 43.33 -14.95
N THR A 330 12.57 42.97 -14.50
CA THR A 330 11.51 43.88 -13.99
C THR A 330 10.17 43.14 -13.92
N GLY A 331 9.75 42.75 -12.72
CA GLY A 331 8.41 42.25 -12.41
C GLY A 331 8.45 40.90 -11.69
N GLU A 332 8.10 40.88 -10.40
CA GLU A 332 7.90 39.67 -9.59
C GLU A 332 6.76 38.81 -10.17
N ALA A 333 7.01 38.07 -11.24
CA ALA A 333 6.13 36.99 -11.62
C ALA A 333 6.27 35.89 -10.56
N ALA A 334 5.15 35.46 -9.98
CA ALA A 334 5.13 34.32 -9.07
C ALA A 334 5.84 33.13 -9.75
N PRO A 335 6.70 32.39 -9.01
CA PRO A 335 7.42 31.26 -9.58
C PRO A 335 6.42 30.28 -10.21
N ASP A 336 6.74 29.79 -11.40
CA ASP A 336 5.89 28.80 -12.06
C ASP A 336 5.92 27.51 -11.22
N VAL A 337 4.76 27.10 -10.72
CA VAL A 337 4.63 25.93 -9.84
C VAL A 337 3.96 24.83 -10.64
N CYS A 338 4.61 23.67 -10.70
CA CYS A 338 4.00 22.48 -11.23
C CYS A 338 3.30 21.66 -10.15
N ILE A 339 2.17 21.07 -10.49
CA ILE A 339 1.40 20.20 -9.61
C ILE A 339 1.64 18.75 -10.01
N VAL A 340 2.14 17.95 -9.06
CA VAL A 340 2.33 16.51 -9.20
C VAL A 340 1.22 15.80 -8.42
N PRO A 341 0.33 15.03 -9.06
CA PRO A 341 -0.59 14.15 -8.35
C PRO A 341 0.21 13.04 -7.68
N VAL A 342 0.27 13.01 -6.35
CA VAL A 342 0.90 11.91 -5.60
C VAL A 342 -0.13 10.82 -5.32
N LEU A 343 -1.37 11.23 -4.98
CA LEU A 343 -2.56 10.38 -4.90
C LEU A 343 -2.38 9.10 -4.07
N LYS A 344 -1.57 9.15 -3.01
CA LYS A 344 -1.17 7.95 -2.23
C LYS A 344 -2.39 7.10 -1.85
N LEU A 345 -3.38 7.74 -1.23
CA LEU A 345 -4.54 7.03 -0.68
C LEU A 345 -5.47 6.46 -1.77
N SER A 346 -5.65 7.21 -2.86
CA SER A 346 -6.47 6.78 -4.00
C SER A 346 -5.83 5.59 -4.70
N GLN A 347 -4.50 5.60 -4.88
CA GLN A 347 -3.74 4.48 -5.43
C GLN A 347 -3.78 3.26 -4.50
N LEU A 348 -3.64 3.46 -3.19
CA LEU A 348 -3.71 2.38 -2.21
C LEU A 348 -5.11 1.72 -2.17
N THR A 349 -6.18 2.53 -2.30
CA THR A 349 -7.56 2.02 -2.37
C THR A 349 -7.76 1.17 -3.63
N ALA A 350 -7.26 1.65 -4.77
CA ALA A 350 -7.27 0.91 -6.02
C ALA A 350 -6.46 -0.41 -5.92
N LEU A 351 -5.27 -0.36 -5.32
CA LEU A 351 -4.39 -1.52 -5.14
C LEU A 351 -5.02 -2.58 -4.23
N ALA A 352 -5.66 -2.16 -3.13
CA ALA A 352 -6.38 -3.08 -2.25
C ALA A 352 -7.50 -3.83 -2.99
N ILE A 353 -8.26 -3.14 -3.85
CA ILE A 353 -9.33 -3.74 -4.67
C ILE A 353 -8.75 -4.65 -5.75
N GLU A 354 -7.73 -4.18 -6.48
CA GLU A 354 -7.02 -4.92 -7.53
C GLU A 354 -6.45 -6.24 -7.01
N GLN A 355 -5.98 -6.25 -5.77
CA GLN A 355 -5.44 -7.44 -5.11
C GLN A 355 -6.54 -8.35 -4.51
N ALA A 356 -7.57 -7.79 -3.87
CA ALA A 356 -8.55 -8.58 -3.12
C ALA A 356 -9.63 -9.24 -4.00
N LEU A 357 -10.15 -8.54 -5.02
CA LEU A 357 -11.30 -9.04 -5.80
C LEU A 357 -10.99 -10.29 -6.63
N PRO A 358 -9.83 -10.43 -7.31
CA PRO A 358 -9.52 -11.65 -8.01
C PRO A 358 -9.54 -12.88 -7.11
N GLU A 359 -9.01 -12.77 -5.89
CA GLU A 359 -9.06 -13.85 -4.90
C GLU A 359 -10.48 -14.10 -4.38
N LEU A 360 -11.26 -13.04 -4.16
CA LEU A 360 -12.66 -13.16 -3.76
C LEU A 360 -13.46 -13.95 -4.79
N TRP A 361 -13.31 -13.62 -6.08
CA TRP A 361 -14.03 -14.30 -7.17
C TRP A 361 -13.63 -15.76 -7.32
N ARG A 362 -12.34 -16.08 -7.16
CA ARG A 362 -11.88 -17.48 -7.16
C ARG A 362 -12.43 -18.24 -5.96
N TYR A 363 -12.39 -17.62 -4.77
CA TYR A 363 -12.96 -18.19 -3.55
C TYR A 363 -14.46 -18.50 -3.72
N GLN A 364 -15.26 -17.53 -4.17
CA GLN A 364 -16.69 -17.71 -4.39
C GLN A 364 -17.02 -18.78 -5.44
N ALA A 365 -16.25 -18.84 -6.53
CA ALA A 365 -16.40 -19.85 -7.56
C ALA A 365 -16.11 -21.26 -7.01
N ALA A 366 -15.06 -21.41 -6.20
CA ALA A 366 -14.73 -22.67 -5.54
C ALA A 366 -15.81 -23.12 -4.53
N SER A 367 -16.30 -22.19 -3.70
CA SER A 367 -17.38 -22.47 -2.73
C SER A 367 -18.69 -22.90 -3.40
N SER A 368 -19.00 -22.30 -4.56
CA SER A 368 -20.19 -22.63 -5.36
C SER A 368 -20.10 -24.02 -5.99
N ALA A 369 -18.89 -24.50 -6.32
CA ALA A 369 -18.70 -25.84 -6.90
C ALA A 369 -18.82 -26.97 -5.85
N SER A 370 -18.54 -26.68 -4.57
CA SER A 370 -18.56 -27.68 -3.50
C SER A 370 -19.91 -27.85 -2.81
N SER A 371 -20.78 -26.84 -2.89
CA SER A 371 -22.08 -26.88 -2.24
C SER A 371 -23.10 -27.57 -3.17
N LYS A 372 -23.69 -28.69 -2.72
CA LYS A 372 -24.93 -29.19 -3.33
C LYS A 372 -25.93 -28.02 -3.36
N PRO A 373 -26.71 -27.83 -4.44
CA PRO A 373 -27.57 -26.67 -4.61
C PRO A 373 -28.62 -26.61 -3.49
N LEU A 374 -28.26 -25.93 -2.40
CA LEU A 374 -29.16 -25.57 -1.32
C LEU A 374 -29.87 -24.31 -1.81
N LEU A 375 -31.08 -24.50 -2.36
CA LEU A 375 -32.12 -23.48 -2.62
C LEU A 375 -31.63 -22.02 -2.44
N SER A 376 -30.82 -21.55 -3.38
CA SER A 376 -30.25 -20.21 -3.32
C SER A 376 -31.31 -19.23 -3.83
N ILE A 377 -31.66 -18.28 -2.96
CA ILE A 377 -32.32 -17.05 -3.36
C ILE A 377 -31.42 -16.41 -4.43
N PRO A 378 -31.90 -16.17 -5.66
CA PRO A 378 -31.08 -15.55 -6.69
C PRO A 378 -30.58 -14.22 -6.14
N PRO A 379 -29.28 -13.89 -6.30
CA PRO A 379 -28.75 -12.62 -5.84
C PRO A 379 -29.62 -11.50 -6.44
N PRO A 380 -29.85 -10.40 -5.69
CA PRO A 380 -30.62 -9.26 -6.18
C PRO A 380 -30.10 -8.90 -7.56
N SER A 381 -31.00 -8.84 -8.54
CA SER A 381 -30.74 -8.74 -9.96
C SER A 381 -29.80 -7.58 -10.29
N ALA A 382 -28.49 -7.81 -10.19
CA ALA A 382 -27.50 -6.95 -10.79
C ALA A 382 -27.82 -6.94 -12.29
N PRO A 383 -27.82 -5.77 -12.96
CA PRO A 383 -28.04 -5.72 -14.39
C PRO A 383 -27.05 -6.69 -15.04
N ALA A 384 -27.58 -7.68 -15.76
CA ALA A 384 -26.86 -8.86 -16.24
C ALA A 384 -25.67 -8.57 -17.19
N ASN A 385 -25.30 -7.29 -17.36
CA ASN A 385 -24.37 -6.77 -18.35
C ASN A 385 -23.40 -5.73 -17.72
N SER A 386 -22.94 -5.92 -16.48
CA SER A 386 -21.91 -5.03 -15.91
C SER A 386 -20.51 -5.55 -16.27
N TRP A 387 -19.59 -4.64 -16.61
CA TRP A 387 -18.20 -4.99 -16.93
C TRP A 387 -17.52 -5.78 -15.80
N LEU A 388 -17.94 -5.53 -14.55
CA LEU A 388 -17.42 -6.17 -13.35
C LEU A 388 -17.83 -7.64 -13.28
N THR A 389 -19.10 -7.95 -13.60
CA THR A 389 -19.61 -9.33 -13.69
C THR A 389 -18.86 -10.13 -14.75
N ASP A 390 -18.65 -9.54 -15.94
CA ASP A 390 -17.87 -10.16 -17.00
C ASP A 390 -16.42 -10.41 -16.58
N ARG A 391 -15.81 -9.45 -15.85
CA ARG A 391 -14.44 -9.57 -15.34
C ARG A 391 -14.31 -10.66 -14.28
N ALA A 392 -15.23 -10.68 -13.31
CA ALA A 392 -15.31 -11.72 -12.28
C ALA A 392 -15.42 -13.11 -12.90
N ALA A 393 -16.32 -13.28 -13.88
CA ALA A 393 -16.51 -14.57 -14.55
C ALA A 393 -15.27 -15.03 -15.32
N ARG A 394 -14.53 -14.11 -15.97
CA ARG A 394 -13.26 -14.45 -16.64
C ARG A 394 -12.18 -14.88 -15.64
N ILE A 395 -12.01 -14.15 -14.55
CA ILE A 395 -10.99 -14.46 -13.54
C ILE A 395 -11.31 -15.78 -12.83
N ALA A 396 -12.57 -16.02 -12.48
CA ALA A 396 -13.01 -17.28 -11.90
C ALA A 396 -12.67 -18.48 -12.79
N ARG A 397 -12.89 -18.39 -14.12
CA ARG A 397 -12.54 -19.45 -15.08
C ARG A 397 -11.03 -19.64 -15.26
N SER A 398 -10.24 -18.56 -15.22
CA SER A 398 -8.78 -18.64 -15.41
C SER A 398 -8.07 -19.49 -14.35
N GLY A 399 -8.62 -19.56 -13.12
CA GLY A 399 -8.06 -20.38 -12.05
C GLY A 399 -8.18 -21.89 -12.29
N THR A 400 -9.13 -22.32 -13.12
CA THR A 400 -9.40 -23.74 -13.40
C THR A 400 -8.63 -24.32 -14.59
N GLU A 401 -8.22 -23.48 -15.55
CA GLU A 401 -7.71 -23.96 -16.86
C GLU A 401 -6.18 -23.89 -17.00
N SER A 402 -5.47 -23.27 -16.05
CA SER A 402 -4.06 -22.93 -16.21
C SER A 402 -3.10 -24.02 -15.71
N ARG A 403 -2.90 -25.09 -16.49
CA ARG A 403 -1.70 -25.96 -16.37
C ARG A 403 -0.89 -26.13 -17.64
N THR A 404 -1.35 -25.68 -18.82
CA THR A 404 -0.73 -26.08 -20.10
C THR A 404 -0.54 -24.98 -21.16
N MET A 405 -0.95 -23.72 -20.96
CA MET A 405 -0.72 -22.66 -21.95
C MET A 405 -0.09 -21.40 -21.37
N GLU A 406 0.76 -20.77 -22.19
CA GLU A 406 1.54 -19.56 -21.88
C GLU A 406 0.64 -18.45 -21.31
N PRO A 407 1.12 -17.70 -20.30
CA PRO A 407 0.32 -16.69 -19.62
C PRO A 407 0.14 -15.45 -20.49
N GLU A 408 -1.05 -15.23 -21.03
CA GLU A 408 -1.42 -13.92 -21.58
C GLU A 408 -1.50 -12.87 -20.45
N SER A 409 -0.47 -12.04 -20.32
CA SER A 409 -0.26 -11.15 -19.17
C SER A 409 -1.30 -10.03 -18.98
N SER A 410 -2.25 -9.84 -19.91
CA SER A 410 -3.22 -8.73 -19.88
C SER A 410 -4.57 -9.05 -19.20
N LEU A 411 -4.80 -10.30 -18.79
CA LEU A 411 -6.14 -10.76 -18.37
C LEU A 411 -6.37 -10.89 -16.86
N PHE A 412 -5.38 -10.60 -16.00
CA PHE A 412 -5.43 -11.05 -14.60
C PHE A 412 -5.86 -10.01 -13.54
N GLY A 413 -5.94 -8.72 -13.90
CA GLY A 413 -6.29 -7.64 -12.96
C GLY A 413 -7.79 -7.30 -12.86
N VAL A 414 -8.22 -6.44 -11.95
CA VAL A 414 -9.57 -5.85 -11.95
C VAL A 414 -9.65 -4.76 -13.01
N PHE A 415 -8.65 -3.88 -13.05
CA PHE A 415 -8.61 -2.72 -13.95
C PHE A 415 -7.81 -2.97 -15.23
N ALA A 416 -8.30 -2.43 -16.35
CA ALA A 416 -7.66 -2.58 -17.66
C ALA A 416 -6.35 -1.79 -17.78
N ASP A 417 -6.25 -0.66 -17.07
CA ASP A 417 -5.10 0.25 -17.07
C ASP A 417 -4.29 0.16 -15.76
N GLY A 418 -4.29 -1.01 -15.10
CA GLY A 418 -3.52 -1.26 -13.87
C GLY A 418 -2.02 -0.88 -13.97
N ALA A 419 -1.44 -0.95 -15.16
CA ALA A 419 -0.06 -0.52 -15.43
C ALA A 419 0.19 1.00 -15.28
N LYS A 420 -0.88 1.81 -15.19
CA LYS A 420 -0.81 3.25 -14.92
C LYS A 420 -0.66 3.59 -13.43
N LEU A 421 -0.84 2.61 -12.52
CA LEU A 421 -0.51 2.79 -11.10
C LEU A 421 0.97 3.11 -10.93
N SER A 422 1.28 3.93 -9.94
CA SER A 422 2.61 4.13 -9.39
C SER A 422 2.67 3.56 -7.96
N ILE A 423 3.85 3.62 -7.34
CA ILE A 423 4.00 3.21 -5.94
C ILE A 423 3.19 4.12 -5.01
N CYS A 424 2.74 3.59 -3.89
CA CYS A 424 2.08 4.35 -2.84
C CYS A 424 3.15 4.92 -1.91
N CYS A 425 3.68 6.12 -2.19
CA CYS A 425 4.76 6.75 -1.43
C CYS A 425 4.49 6.86 0.08
N ASP A 426 4.81 5.78 0.78
CA ASP A 426 4.81 5.66 2.23
C ASP A 426 6.17 6.07 2.81
N TYR A 427 6.33 6.02 4.12
CA TYR A 427 7.59 6.38 4.76
C TYR A 427 8.69 5.31 4.63
N GLN A 428 8.32 4.04 4.40
CA GLN A 428 9.29 2.93 4.27
C GLN A 428 9.96 2.85 2.90
N ILE A 429 9.23 3.17 1.83
CA ILE A 429 9.74 3.10 0.45
C ILE A 429 10.94 4.05 0.22
N PRO A 430 10.89 5.36 0.55
CA PRO A 430 12.05 6.24 0.42
C PRO A 430 13.24 5.78 1.25
N LYS A 431 13.00 5.15 2.41
CA LYS A 431 14.07 4.58 3.23
C LYS A 431 14.80 3.46 2.47
N ALA A 432 14.07 2.54 1.83
CA ALA A 432 14.64 1.52 0.96
C ALA A 432 15.41 2.11 -0.22
N LEU A 433 14.82 3.07 -0.92
CA LEU A 433 15.44 3.72 -2.09
C LEU A 433 16.70 4.50 -1.72
N ARG A 434 16.71 5.20 -0.57
CA ARG A 434 17.88 5.91 -0.06
C ARG A 434 19.00 4.95 0.31
N ALA A 435 18.67 3.86 1.02
CA ALA A 435 19.65 2.83 1.36
C ALA A 435 20.23 2.12 0.12
N ALA A 436 19.45 2.00 -0.96
CA ALA A 436 19.88 1.47 -2.25
C ALA A 436 20.63 2.49 -3.13
N GLY A 437 20.86 3.73 -2.67
CA GLY A 437 21.51 4.78 -3.45
C GLY A 437 20.68 5.30 -4.63
N LEU A 438 19.43 4.90 -4.76
CA LEU A 438 18.50 5.32 -5.82
C LEU A 438 17.81 6.66 -5.51
N LEU A 439 17.99 7.16 -4.29
CA LEU A 439 17.48 8.43 -3.80
C LEU A 439 18.54 9.07 -2.89
N VAL A 440 19.02 10.25 -3.26
CA VAL A 440 20.07 10.98 -2.53
C VAL A 440 19.49 12.28 -2.00
N TYR A 441 19.63 12.55 -0.72
CA TYR A 441 19.24 13.83 -0.11
C TYR A 441 20.45 14.77 -0.08
N ASP A 442 20.20 16.07 -0.19
CA ASP A 442 21.22 17.06 0.17
C ASP A 442 21.55 17.01 1.66
N ASP A 443 22.63 17.69 2.08
CA ASP A 443 23.11 17.67 3.46
C ASP A 443 22.04 18.16 4.47
N HIS A 444 21.20 19.11 4.04
CA HIS A 444 20.15 19.68 4.87
C HIS A 444 19.04 18.66 5.16
N LEU A 445 18.47 18.08 4.10
CA LEU A 445 17.41 17.09 4.22
C LEU A 445 17.90 15.79 4.85
N ALA A 446 19.12 15.34 4.51
CA ALA A 446 19.75 14.21 5.17
C ALA A 446 19.88 14.45 6.69
N GLY A 447 20.37 15.62 7.10
CA GLY A 447 20.49 15.97 8.51
C GLY A 447 19.16 16.06 9.26
N ILE A 448 18.06 16.43 8.59
CA ILE A 448 16.71 16.38 9.17
C ILE A 448 16.28 14.92 9.39
N VAL A 449 16.39 14.09 8.35
CA VAL A 449 15.95 12.68 8.40
C VAL A 449 16.77 11.86 9.40
N ASP A 450 18.09 12.04 9.40
CA ASP A 450 19.01 11.24 10.23
C ASP A 450 18.89 11.58 11.72
N ARG A 451 18.51 12.81 12.03
CA ARG A 451 18.14 13.25 13.40
C ARG A 451 16.68 12.99 13.73
N HIS A 452 15.91 12.31 12.88
CA HIS A 452 14.48 12.08 13.08
C HIS A 452 13.70 13.36 13.45
N VAL A 453 13.99 14.46 12.75
CA VAL A 453 13.24 15.70 12.96
C VAL A 453 11.90 15.60 12.24
N LEU A 454 10.80 15.90 12.94
CA LEU A 454 9.46 15.86 12.37
C LEU A 454 9.27 16.97 11.32
N LEU A 455 9.09 16.58 10.06
CA LEU A 455 8.86 17.49 8.95
C LEU A 455 7.46 18.10 9.00
N LEU A 456 7.35 19.33 8.49
CA LEU A 456 6.08 19.98 8.26
C LEU A 456 5.38 19.34 7.04
N PRO A 457 4.12 18.91 7.16
CA PRO A 457 3.24 18.59 6.04
C PRO A 457 3.28 19.62 4.90
N GLY A 458 3.63 19.21 3.68
CA GLY A 458 3.68 20.09 2.50
C GLY A 458 4.92 20.99 2.44
N SER A 459 5.91 20.81 3.30
CA SER A 459 7.20 21.51 3.21
C SER A 459 7.97 21.11 1.94
N ALA A 460 8.93 21.94 1.54
CA ALA A 460 9.84 21.65 0.44
C ALA A 460 10.56 20.30 0.64
N GLU A 461 10.98 20.01 1.86
CA GLU A 461 11.62 18.77 2.26
C GLU A 461 10.69 17.56 2.08
N GLU A 462 9.46 17.62 2.61
CA GLU A 462 8.49 16.53 2.45
C GLU A 462 8.12 16.31 0.97
N VAL A 463 7.86 17.40 0.24
CA VAL A 463 7.55 17.35 -1.19
C VAL A 463 8.72 16.73 -1.96
N SER A 464 9.97 17.13 -1.66
CA SER A 464 11.18 16.58 -2.29
C SER A 464 11.26 15.08 -2.11
N ILE A 465 11.08 14.59 -0.87
CA ILE A 465 11.10 13.15 -0.58
C ILE A 465 10.05 12.44 -1.43
N ARG A 466 8.80 12.90 -1.43
CA ARG A 466 7.69 12.17 -2.06
C ARG A 466 7.83 12.14 -3.58
N VAL A 467 8.11 13.29 -4.19
CA VAL A 467 8.26 13.39 -5.64
C VAL A 467 9.50 12.62 -6.11
N ALA A 468 10.64 12.76 -5.43
CA ALA A 468 11.84 12.01 -5.79
C ALA A 468 11.68 10.50 -5.58
N THR A 469 10.92 10.06 -4.57
CA THR A 469 10.58 8.64 -4.38
C THR A 469 9.81 8.09 -5.57
N LEU A 470 8.80 8.82 -6.07
CA LEU A 470 8.04 8.42 -7.25
C LEU A 470 8.96 8.29 -8.47
N ILE A 471 9.80 9.29 -8.73
CA ILE A 471 10.75 9.28 -9.86
C ILE A 471 11.72 8.09 -9.76
N ALA A 472 12.29 7.85 -8.57
CA ALA A 472 13.22 6.76 -8.33
C ALA A 472 12.57 5.38 -8.55
N ALA A 473 11.35 5.19 -8.05
CA ALA A 473 10.60 3.95 -8.26
C ALA A 473 10.24 3.71 -9.73
N GLU A 474 9.81 4.75 -10.46
CA GLU A 474 9.53 4.63 -11.90
C GLU A 474 10.78 4.26 -12.70
N ARG A 475 11.93 4.87 -12.38
CA ARG A 475 13.22 4.53 -12.99
C ARG A 475 13.66 3.10 -12.68
N LEU A 476 13.51 2.67 -11.42
CA LEU A 476 13.83 1.30 -11.02
C LEU A 476 12.91 0.32 -11.76
N LEU A 477 11.61 0.58 -11.83
CA LEU A 477 10.66 -0.26 -12.55
C LEU A 477 11.00 -0.35 -14.05
N GLN A 478 11.37 0.75 -14.67
CA GLN A 478 11.84 0.78 -16.06
C GLN A 478 13.11 -0.06 -16.22
N PHE A 479 14.10 0.11 -15.34
CA PHE A 479 15.33 -0.66 -15.34
C PHE A 479 15.06 -2.17 -15.25
N LEU A 480 14.24 -2.61 -14.28
CA LEU A 480 13.88 -4.01 -14.07
C LEU A 480 13.18 -4.66 -15.26
N ASN A 481 12.41 -3.86 -16.01
CA ASN A 481 11.70 -4.34 -17.20
C ASN A 481 12.47 -4.15 -18.51
N THR A 482 13.64 -3.51 -18.48
CA THR A 482 14.49 -3.33 -19.67
C THR A 482 15.21 -4.65 -19.98
N PRO A 483 15.16 -5.16 -21.23
CA PRO A 483 15.83 -6.40 -21.59
C PRO A 483 17.34 -6.37 -21.27
N PRO A 484 17.94 -7.48 -20.80
CA PRO A 484 19.35 -7.52 -20.39
C PRO A 484 20.33 -7.04 -21.47
N LYS A 485 20.06 -7.35 -22.74
CA LYS A 485 20.87 -6.89 -23.89
C LYS A 485 20.93 -5.36 -24.00
N GLN A 486 19.86 -4.66 -23.61
CA GLN A 486 19.83 -3.20 -23.61
C GLN A 486 20.51 -2.63 -22.35
N GLN A 487 20.34 -3.28 -21.20
CA GLN A 487 21.04 -2.90 -19.96
C GLN A 487 22.57 -2.95 -20.13
N SER A 488 23.10 -3.99 -20.77
CA SER A 488 24.55 -4.10 -21.04
C SER A 488 25.08 -3.06 -22.03
N SER A 489 24.26 -2.62 -22.99
CA SER A 489 24.63 -1.56 -23.94
C SER A 489 24.70 -0.18 -23.25
N LEU A 490 23.72 0.11 -22.39
CA LEU A 490 23.72 1.31 -21.54
C LEU A 490 24.97 1.38 -20.64
N ALA A 491 25.43 0.24 -20.11
CA ALA A 491 26.64 0.17 -19.30
C ALA A 491 27.93 0.44 -20.10
N ARG A 492 28.01 0.04 -21.38
CA ARG A 492 29.20 0.27 -22.24
C ARG A 492 29.32 1.70 -22.73
N GLU A 493 28.20 2.37 -23.02
CA GLU A 493 28.22 3.77 -23.49
C GLU A 493 28.73 4.75 -22.42
N LEU A 494 28.66 4.37 -21.14
CA LEU A 494 29.13 5.17 -20.00
C LEU A 494 30.62 4.96 -19.64
N GLY A 495 31.41 4.29 -20.48
CA GLY A 495 32.87 4.29 -20.38
C GLY A 495 33.48 3.29 -19.41
N ALA A 496 32.73 2.28 -18.95
CA ALA A 496 33.29 1.18 -18.17
C ALA A 496 34.15 0.27 -19.08
N THR A 497 35.48 0.38 -18.97
CA THR A 497 36.42 -0.54 -19.61
C THR A 497 36.19 -1.95 -19.06
N ALA A 498 35.84 -2.87 -19.95
CA ALA A 498 35.51 -4.26 -19.64
C ALA A 498 36.70 -5.00 -19.01
N ALA A 499 36.76 -5.03 -17.68
CA ALA A 499 37.37 -6.14 -16.96
C ALA A 499 36.26 -7.17 -16.71
N GLU A 500 36.43 -8.38 -17.23
CA GLU A 500 35.54 -9.51 -16.97
C GLU A 500 35.68 -9.93 -15.50
N GLU A 501 34.95 -9.28 -14.59
CA GLU A 501 34.77 -9.77 -13.23
C GLU A 501 33.66 -10.83 -13.19
N PRO A 502 33.92 -12.02 -12.60
CA PRO A 502 32.91 -13.06 -12.44
C PRO A 502 31.98 -12.71 -11.27
N GLY A 503 30.86 -12.09 -11.60
CA GLY A 503 29.79 -11.75 -10.66
C GLY A 503 28.63 -11.09 -11.39
N ALA A 504 27.95 -11.84 -12.25
CA ALA A 504 26.80 -11.30 -12.98
C ALA A 504 25.74 -10.83 -11.97
N PRO A 505 25.22 -9.60 -12.08
CA PRO A 505 24.17 -9.11 -11.19
C PRO A 505 22.98 -10.07 -11.23
N ALA A 506 22.34 -10.29 -10.10
CA ALA A 506 21.19 -11.17 -9.97
C ALA A 506 20.12 -10.80 -11.01
N GLN A 507 19.90 -11.66 -12.01
CA GLN A 507 18.91 -11.43 -13.06
C GLN A 507 17.61 -12.12 -12.66
N LEU A 508 16.47 -11.46 -12.88
CA LEU A 508 15.16 -12.10 -12.78
C LEU A 508 15.05 -13.14 -13.92
N PRO A 509 14.93 -14.45 -13.61
CA PRO A 509 14.86 -15.49 -14.62
C PRO A 509 13.47 -15.51 -15.26
N GLY A 510 13.32 -15.13 -16.53
CA GLY A 510 12.10 -15.37 -17.32
C GLY A 510 11.33 -14.13 -17.80
N LYS A 511 10.36 -14.34 -18.70
CA LYS A 511 9.57 -13.31 -19.43
C LYS A 511 8.55 -12.53 -18.57
N ARG A 512 8.51 -12.69 -17.23
CA ARG A 512 7.50 -12.01 -16.41
C ARG A 512 7.92 -10.58 -16.13
N LEU A 513 7.09 -9.63 -16.56
CA LEU A 513 7.28 -8.22 -16.28
C LEU A 513 7.05 -7.94 -14.80
N CYS A 514 7.99 -7.23 -14.17
CA CYS A 514 7.81 -6.68 -12.84
C CYS A 514 6.72 -5.62 -12.92
N SER A 515 5.63 -5.80 -12.18
CA SER A 515 4.58 -4.78 -12.04
C SER A 515 4.88 -3.85 -10.86
N VAL A 516 4.25 -2.68 -10.85
CA VAL A 516 4.37 -1.73 -9.73
C VAL A 516 3.93 -2.32 -8.40
N ILE A 517 2.99 -3.27 -8.39
CA ILE A 517 2.53 -3.95 -7.18
C ILE A 517 3.68 -4.74 -6.54
N HIS A 518 4.46 -5.46 -7.36
CA HIS A 518 5.61 -6.22 -6.88
C HIS A 518 6.68 -5.30 -6.29
N LEU A 519 6.94 -4.17 -6.99
CA LEU A 519 7.93 -3.20 -6.58
C LEU A 519 7.52 -2.45 -5.31
N ASP A 520 6.26 -2.01 -5.21
CA ASP A 520 5.70 -1.33 -4.05
C ASP A 520 5.85 -2.18 -2.79
N TYR A 521 5.43 -3.46 -2.86
CA TYR A 521 5.60 -4.41 -1.75
C TYR A 521 7.08 -4.62 -1.40
N ALA A 522 7.94 -4.84 -2.40
CA ALA A 522 9.36 -5.11 -2.16
C ALA A 522 10.07 -3.93 -1.48
N LEU A 523 9.83 -2.70 -1.96
CA LEU A 523 10.39 -1.50 -1.36
C LEU A 523 9.86 -1.28 0.06
N TRP A 524 8.56 -1.50 0.28
CA TRP A 524 7.96 -1.41 1.62
C TRP A 524 8.56 -2.46 2.57
N TYR A 525 8.65 -3.71 2.13
CA TYR A 525 9.16 -4.84 2.93
C TYR A 525 10.63 -4.65 3.29
N VAL A 526 11.48 -4.33 2.32
CA VAL A 526 12.91 -4.08 2.55
C VAL A 526 13.10 -2.88 3.47
N GLY A 527 12.41 -1.76 3.19
CA GLY A 527 12.48 -0.56 4.00
C GLY A 527 12.12 -0.80 5.47
N ARG A 528 11.13 -1.65 5.70
CA ARG A 528 10.62 -1.98 7.03
C ARG A 528 11.48 -3.00 7.78
N TYR A 529 11.88 -4.09 7.14
CA TYR A 529 12.39 -5.28 7.83
C TYR A 529 13.85 -5.62 7.55
N MET A 530 14.39 -5.23 6.40
CA MET A 530 15.71 -5.70 5.93
C MET A 530 16.82 -4.67 6.13
N LEU A 531 16.46 -3.43 6.49
CA LEU A 531 17.43 -2.37 6.71
C LEU A 531 17.85 -2.26 8.18
N PRO A 532 19.11 -1.86 8.45
CA PRO A 532 19.60 -1.64 9.80
C PRO A 532 18.81 -0.54 10.52
N SER A 533 18.82 -0.56 11.85
CA SER A 533 18.06 0.38 12.69
C SER A 533 18.48 1.85 12.51
N GLU A 534 19.72 2.04 12.07
CA GLU A 534 20.40 3.29 11.75
C GLU A 534 19.86 3.91 10.46
N ALA A 535 19.31 3.10 9.54
CA ALA A 535 18.61 3.61 8.38
C ALA A 535 17.30 4.24 8.84
N ARG A 536 17.32 5.56 9.03
CA ARG A 536 16.16 6.33 9.47
C ARG A 536 15.23 6.61 8.29
N HIS A 537 13.94 6.53 8.54
CA HIS A 537 12.95 7.08 7.62
C HIS A 537 12.66 8.53 8.01
N HIS A 538 12.20 9.33 7.06
CA HIS A 538 11.72 10.67 7.37
C HIS A 538 10.49 10.57 8.29
N LEU A 539 10.21 11.62 9.05
CA LEU A 539 9.01 11.71 9.89
C LEU A 539 8.11 12.82 9.35
N CYS A 540 6.88 12.50 8.97
CA CYS A 540 5.91 13.52 8.58
C CYS A 540 4.48 12.98 8.66
N ARG A 541 3.58 13.83 9.15
CA ARG A 541 2.16 13.49 9.39
C ARG A 541 1.30 13.35 8.12
N THR A 542 1.83 13.65 6.94
CA THR A 542 1.11 13.46 5.64
C THR A 542 1.36 12.11 4.99
N ILE A 543 2.57 11.60 5.21
CA ILE A 543 3.14 10.42 4.55
C ILE A 543 3.02 9.23 5.47
N MET A 544 3.03 9.51 6.77
CA MET A 544 2.58 8.59 7.78
C MET A 544 1.09 8.72 7.82
N TYR A 545 0.47 7.56 7.64
CA TYR A 545 -0.87 7.32 8.10
C TYR A 545 -1.31 8.16 9.29
#